data_AF-A0A6C1U1R7-F1
#
_entry.id   AF-A0A6C1U1R7-F1
#
_cell.length_a   1.000
_cell.length_b   1.000
_cell.length_c   1.000
_cell.angle_alpha   90.00
_cell.angle_beta   90.00
_cell.angle_gamma   90.00
#
_symmetry.space_group_name_H-M   'P 1'
#
loop_
_entity.id
_entity.type
_entity.pdbx_description
1 polymer ?
#
loop_
_entity_poly.entity_id
_entity_poly.type
_entity_poly.pdbx_seq_one_letter_code
_entity_poly.pdbx_strand_id
1 'polypeptide(L)' 'MEFTKSLNNKLDELRLLNHPFYQSWNTGSLSLQALQTYAKEYYHHVAAFPRYISGIHFLCPI' A
#
# COMPACT_ATOMS: atom_id res chain seq x y z
N MET A 1 -17.46 -7.05 15.23
CA MET A 1 -17.64 -7.28 13.78
C MET A 1 -18.05 -6.02 13.03
N GLU A 2 -18.93 -5.17 13.57
CA GLU A 2 -19.37 -3.92 12.90
C GLU A 2 -18.25 -2.92 12.57
N PHE A 3 -17.28 -2.74 13.47
CA PHE A 3 -16.15 -1.82 13.21
C PHE A 3 -15.33 -2.23 11.98
N THR A 4 -14.91 -3.49 11.92
CA THR A 4 -14.12 -4.01 10.79
C THR A 4 -14.87 -3.86 9.46
N LYS A 5 -16.19 -4.09 9.47
CA LYS A 5 -17.04 -3.90 8.29
C LYS A 5 -17.10 -2.42 7.87
N SER A 6 -17.31 -1.51 8.82
CA SER A 6 -17.30 -0.07 8.55
C SER A 6 -15.95 0.43 8.02
N LEU A 7 -14.85 -0.08 8.59
CA LEU A 7 -13.50 0.23 8.14
C LEU A 7 -13.28 -0.24 6.70
N ASN A 8 -13.61 -1.50 6.40
CA ASN A 8 -13.44 -2.05 5.06
C ASN A 8 -14.27 -1.28 4.02
N ASN A 9 -15.52 -0.93 4.34
CA ASN A 9 -16.35 -0.12 3.44
C ASN A 9 -15.71 1.23 3.09
N LYS A 10 -15.06 1.89 4.07
CA LYS A 10 -14.32 3.14 3.83
C LYS A 10 -13.05 2.92 3.00
N LEU A 11 -12.36 1.79 3.20
CA LEU A 11 -11.16 1.44 2.44
C LEU A 11 -11.48 1.06 0.99
N ASP A 12 -12.67 0.52 0.72
CA ASP A 12 -13.10 0.12 -0.63
C ASP A 12 -13.19 1.32 -1.59
N GLU A 13 -13.58 2.50 -1.10
CA GLU A 13 -13.55 3.75 -1.88
C GLU A 13 -12.12 4.16 -2.25
N LEU A 14 -11.15 3.82 -1.41
CA LEU A 14 -9.72 4.13 -1.57
C LEU A 14 -8.91 2.94 -2.08
N ARG A 15 -9.58 1.95 -2.66
CA ARG A 15 -8.94 0.68 -3.02
C ARG A 15 -7.88 0.89 -4.08
N LEU A 16 -6.64 0.54 -3.72
CA LEU A 16 -5.44 0.76 -4.54
C LEU A 16 -5.56 0.19 -5.97
N LEU A 17 -6.21 -0.97 -6.12
CA LEU A 17 -6.39 -1.62 -7.41
C LEU A 17 -7.32 -0.85 -8.35
N ASN A 18 -8.16 0.07 -7.85
CA ASN A 18 -8.99 0.92 -8.69
C ASN A 18 -8.19 2.11 -9.27
N HIS A 19 -6.96 2.36 -8.81
CA HIS A 19 -6.12 3.43 -9.31
C HIS A 19 -5.68 3.16 -10.77
N PRO A 20 -5.65 4.17 -11.66
CA PRO A 20 -5.29 3.99 -13.07
C PRO A 20 -3.96 3.26 -13.30
N PHE A 21 -2.95 3.55 -12.48
CA PHE A 21 -1.65 2.85 -12.54
C PHE A 21 -1.78 1.33 -12.39
N TYR A 22 -2.57 0.86 -11.43
CA TYR A 22 -2.75 -0.58 -11.19
C TYR A 22 -3.66 -1.23 -12.24
N GLN A 23 -4.60 -0.48 -12.82
CA GLN A 23 -5.37 -0.94 -13.98
C GLN A 23 -4.47 -1.12 -15.22
N SER A 24 -3.56 -0.16 -15.47
CA SER A 24 -2.55 -0.28 -16.52
C SER A 24 -1.57 -1.42 -16.26
N TRP A 25 -1.17 -1.63 -14.99
CA TRP A 25 -0.35 -2.78 -14.61
C TRP A 25 -1.05 -4.09 -14.95
N ASN A 26 -2.32 -4.25 -14.56
CA ASN A 26 -3.08 -5.48 -14.75
C ASN A 26 -3.30 -5.80 -16.24
N THR A 27 -3.42 -4.79 -17.09
CA THR A 27 -3.52 -4.94 -18.54
C THR A 27 -2.16 -5.14 -19.23
N GLY A 28 -1.05 -5.10 -18.49
CA GLY A 28 0.31 -5.23 -19.05
C GLY A 28 0.74 -4.04 -19.90
N SER A 29 0.08 -2.88 -19.73
CA SER A 29 0.32 -1.68 -20.56
C SER A 29 1.41 -0.74 -20.02
N LEU A 30 1.98 -1.04 -18.85
CA LEU A 30 3.07 -0.24 -18.28
C LEU A 30 4.38 -0.48 -19.03
N SER A 31 5.13 0.61 -19.25
CA SER A 31 6.48 0.52 -19.78
C SER A 31 7.46 -0.01 -18.73
N LEU A 32 8.57 -0.59 -19.18
CA LEU A 32 9.65 -1.00 -18.30
C LEU A 32 10.18 0.16 -17.44
N GLN A 33 10.27 1.36 -18.01
CA GLN A 33 10.70 2.56 -17.27
C GLN A 33 9.72 2.92 -16.15
N ALA A 34 8.41 2.83 -16.38
CA ALA A 34 7.41 3.09 -15.35
C ALA A 34 7.52 2.10 -14.19
N LEU A 35 7.75 0.81 -14.49
CA LEU A 35 7.99 -0.23 -13.49
C LEU A 35 9.27 0.02 -12.69
N GLN A 36 10.35 0.45 -13.35
CA GLN A 36 11.61 0.79 -12.69
C GLN A 36 11.47 2.00 -11.76
N THR A 37 10.74 3.04 -12.19
CA THR A 37 10.45 4.21 -11.35
C THR A 37 9.63 3.81 -10.13
N TYR A 38 8.54 3.06 -10.34
CA TYR A 38 7.73 2.52 -9.25
C TYR A 38 8.57 1.75 -8.24
N ALA A 39 9.45 0.85 -8.69
CA ALA A 39 10.29 0.07 -7.79
C ALA A 39 11.23 0.94 -6.94
N LYS A 40 11.83 1.98 -7.54
CA LYS A 40 12.70 2.94 -6.81
C LYS A 40 11.92 3.71 -5.76
N GLU A 41 10.74 4.21 -6.11
CA GLU A 41 9.89 4.97 -5.19
C GLU A 41 9.38 4.09 -4.04
N TYR A 42 8.88 2.88 -4.38
CA TYR A 42 8.30 1.96 -3.42
C TYR A 42 9.33 1.36 -2.45
N TYR A 43 10.60 1.26 -2.87
CA TYR A 43 11.69 0.76 -2.01
C TYR A 43 11.81 1.52 -0.69
N HIS A 44 11.63 2.84 -0.71
CA HIS A 44 11.71 3.66 0.51
C HIS A 44 10.66 3.24 1.55
N HIS A 45 9.44 2.91 1.10
CA HIS A 45 8.39 2.40 1.97
C HIS A 45 8.75 1.03 2.54
N VAL A 46 9.21 0.09 1.71
CA VAL A 46 9.63 -1.26 2.15
C VAL A 46 10.74 -1.18 3.18
N ALA A 47 11.75 -0.33 2.95
CA ALA A 47 12.86 -0.13 3.87
C ALA A 47 12.42 0.52 5.21
N ALA A 48 11.36 1.33 5.20
CA ALA A 48 10.83 1.95 6.41
C ALA A 48 9.85 1.03 7.17
N PHE A 49 9.24 0.05 6.50
CA PHE A 49 8.17 -0.78 7.06
C PHE A 49 8.50 -1.45 8.42
N PRO A 50 9.69 -2.06 8.62
CA PRO A 50 10.04 -2.65 9.93
C PRO A 50 10.04 -1.64 11.07
N ARG A 51 10.40 -0.37 10.79
CA ARG A 51 10.39 0.70 11.79
C ARG A 51 8.98 1.11 12.18
N TYR A 52 8.02 1.08 11.27
CA TYR A 52 6.62 1.36 11.60
C TYR A 52 6.09 0.36 12.61
N ILE A 53 6.33 -0.93 12.38
CA ILE A 53 5.91 -2.01 13.30
C ILE A 53 6.63 -1.90 14.64
N SER A 54 7.95 -1.64 14.61
CA SER A 54 8.75 -1.46 15.83
C SER A 54 8.26 -0.26 16.67
N GLY A 55 7.87 0.83 16.02
CA GLY A 55 7.30 2.01 16.70
C GLY A 55 5.98 1.69 17.41
N ILE A 56 5.10 0.92 16.77
CA ILE A 56 3.85 0.45 17.41
C ILE A 56 4.17 -0.45 18.61
N HIS A 57 5.10 -1.40 18.44
CA HIS A 57 5.52 -2.30 19.52
C HIS A 57 6.07 -1.53 20.74
N PHE A 58 6.91 -0.52 20.52
CA PHE A 58 7.46 0.32 21.59
C PHE A 58 6.38 1.04 22.41
N LEU A 59 5.25 1.40 21.78
CA LEU A 59 4.14 2.09 22.43
C LEU A 59 3.12 1.12 23.06
N CYS A 60 3.31 -0.19 22.94
CA CYS A 60 2.41 -1.16 23.53
C CYS A 60 2.61 -1.18 25.06
N PRO A 61 1.57 -0.91 25.86
CA PRO A 61 1.69 -0.98 27.32
C PRO A 61 1.95 -2.43 27.77
N ILE A 62 2.71 -2.57 28.85
CA ILE A 62 2.97 -3.83 29.55
C ILE A 62 1.70 -4.30 30.26
#